data_AF-A0A9J6PUV7-F1
#
_entry.id   AF-A0A9J6PUV7-F1
#
_cell.length_a   1.000
_cell.length_b   1.000
_cell.length_c   1.000
_cell.angle_alpha   90.00
_cell.angle_beta   90.00
_cell.angle_gamma   90.00
#
_symmetry.space_group_name_H-M   'P 1'
#
loop_
_entity.id
_entity.type
_entity.pdbx_description
1 polymer ?
#
loop_
_entity_poly.entity_id
_entity_poly.type
_entity_poly.pdbx_seq_one_letter_code
_entity_poly.pdbx_strand_id
1 'polypeptide(L)' 'MSSRKSPTQLAIDSLIYQPTRRTRSKRKPIPSASQVVTFDYTYGLLKAKWDRMRRAR' A
#
# COMPACT_ATOMS: atom_id res chain seq x y z
N MET A 1 28.58 -3.64 26.04
CA MET A 1 27.60 -4.05 27.07
C MET A 1 26.47 -4.79 26.38
N SER A 2 26.37 -6.12 26.56
CA SER A 2 25.22 -6.86 26.06
C SER A 2 24.05 -6.61 27.02
N SER A 3 23.06 -5.82 26.57
CA SER A 3 21.85 -5.61 27.36
C SER A 3 21.06 -6.92 27.39
N ARG A 4 20.87 -7.49 28.59
CA ARG A 4 19.99 -8.65 28.78
C ARG A 4 18.57 -8.23 28.38
N LYS A 5 18.01 -8.91 27.38
CA LYS A 5 16.59 -8.74 27.03
C LYS A 5 15.72 -9.20 28.20
N SER A 6 14.61 -8.50 28.43
CA SER A 6 13.64 -8.91 29.45
C SER A 6 13.01 -10.27 29.09
N PRO A 7 12.58 -11.08 30.07
CA PRO A 7 11.89 -12.34 29.81
C PRO A 7 10.63 -12.18 28.95
N THR A 8 9.92 -11.06 29.12
CA THR A 8 8.74 -10.72 28.32
C THR A 8 9.08 -10.45 26.85
N GLN A 9 10.19 -9.76 26.59
CA GLN A 9 10.64 -9.52 25.22
C GLN A 9 11.06 -10.82 24.53
N LEU A 10 11.70 -11.74 25.25
CA LEU A 10 12.06 -13.06 24.73
C LEU A 10 10.82 -13.89 24.37
N ALA A 11 9.80 -13.88 25.23
CA ALA A 11 8.53 -14.55 24.96
C ALA A 11 7.85 -13.96 23.72
N ILE A 12 7.76 -12.63 23.62
CA ILE A 12 7.19 -11.94 22.45
C ILE A 12 7.97 -12.30 21.17
N ASP A 13 9.31 -12.25 21.22
CA ASP A 13 10.23 -12.61 20.12
C ASP A 13 10.02 -14.06 19.61
N SER A 14 9.50 -14.96 20.45
CA SER A 14 9.21 -16.36 20.13
C SER A 14 7.79 -16.66 19.62
N LEU A 15 6.88 -15.68 19.63
CA LEU A 15 5.48 -15.89 19.25
C LEU A 15 5.32 -16.23 17.76
N ILE A 16 4.40 -17.12 17.44
CA ILE A 16 4.08 -17.54 16.05
C ILE A 16 3.55 -16.35 15.21
N TYR A 17 2.92 -15.36 15.84
CA TYR A 17 2.39 -14.16 15.18
C TYR A 17 3.44 -13.08 14.89
N GLN A 18 4.72 -13.35 15.17
CA GLN A 18 5.80 -12.48 14.74
C GLN A 18 5.81 -12.36 13.21
N PRO A 19 5.87 -11.14 12.64
CA PRO A 19 6.09 -10.98 11.21
C PRO A 19 7.39 -11.71 10.84
N THR A 20 7.28 -12.74 10.00
CA THR A 20 8.44 -13.56 9.63
C THR A 20 9.52 -12.69 8.98
N ARG A 21 10.79 -13.13 9.04
CA ARG A 21 11.91 -12.42 8.41
C ARG A 21 11.63 -12.08 6.93
N ARG A 22 10.96 -12.98 6.21
CA ARG A 22 10.55 -12.77 4.80
C ARG A 22 9.49 -11.67 4.68
N THR A 23 8.53 -11.61 5.59
CA THR A 23 7.52 -10.55 5.63
C THR A 23 8.12 -9.19 5.99
N ARG A 24 9.10 -9.14 6.90
CA ARG A 24 9.84 -7.92 7.25
C ARG A 24 10.70 -7.40 6.08
N SER A 25 11.30 -8.31 5.30
CA SER A 25 12.15 -7.96 4.14
C SER A 25 11.36 -7.58 2.89
N LYS A 26 10.16 -8.15 2.68
CA LYS A 26 9.30 -7.86 1.53
C LYS A 26 8.36 -6.68 1.84
N ARG A 27 8.94 -5.51 2.10
CA ARG A 27 8.14 -4.28 2.16
C ARG A 27 7.50 -4.06 0.79
N LYS A 28 6.18 -3.79 0.75
CA LYS A 28 5.53 -3.39 -0.50
C LYS A 28 6.25 -2.14 -1.03
N PRO A 29 6.64 -2.10 -2.32
CA PRO A 29 7.27 -0.92 -2.87
C PRO A 29 6.31 0.26 -2.74
N ILE A 30 6.85 1.42 -2.34
CA ILE A 30 6.09 2.66 -2.37
C ILE A 30 5.83 2.95 -3.85
N PRO A 31 4.57 3.14 -4.27
CA PRO A 31 4.27 3.44 -5.66
C PRO A 31 5.01 4.73 -6.06
N SER A 32 5.57 4.71 -7.27
CA SER A 32 6.10 5.94 -7.87
C SER A 32 4.97 6.94 -8.10
N ALA A 33 5.29 8.23 -8.21
CA ALA A 33 4.29 9.29 -8.35
C ALA A 33 3.32 9.06 -9.54
N SER A 34 3.79 8.41 -10.62
CA SER A 34 2.97 8.06 -11.78
C SER A 34 2.00 6.89 -11.53
N GLN A 35 2.27 6.04 -10.54
CA GLN A 35 1.43 4.91 -10.16
C GLN A 35 0.40 5.27 -9.08
N VAL A 36 0.52 6.45 -8.47
CA VAL A 36 -0.46 6.96 -7.51
C VAL A 36 -1.66 7.45 -8.30
N VAL A 37 -2.76 6.70 -8.22
CA VAL A 37 -4.04 7.14 -8.78
C VAL A 37 -4.53 8.35 -7.99
N THR A 38 -4.54 9.52 -8.62
CA THR A 38 -5.09 10.75 -8.06
C THR A 38 -6.50 11.01 -8.61
N PHE A 39 -7.23 11.92 -7.96
CA PHE A 39 -8.51 12.38 -8.48
C PHE A 39 -8.29 13.23 -9.74
N ASP A 40 -8.85 12.80 -10.87
CA ASP A 40 -8.85 13.56 -12.11
C ASP A 40 -10.05 14.52 -12.15
N TYR A 41 -9.77 15.81 -11.97
CA TYR A 41 -10.77 16.88 -12.02
C TYR A 41 -11.48 16.99 -13.38
N THR A 42 -10.85 16.52 -14.46
CA THR A 42 -11.38 16.62 -15.82
C THR A 42 -12.14 15.38 -16.27
N TYR A 43 -11.98 14.26 -15.56
CA TYR A 43 -12.56 12.96 -15.93
C TYR A 43 -14.07 13.02 -16.18
N GLY A 44 -14.81 13.69 -15.29
CA GLY A 44 -16.26 13.83 -15.42
C GLY A 44 -16.69 14.57 -16.69
N LEU A 45 -15.98 15.65 -17.05
CA LEU A 45 -16.25 16.42 -18.26
C LEU A 45 -15.92 15.62 -19.53
N LEU A 46 -14.78 14.93 -19.53
CA LEU A 46 -14.37 14.04 -20.62
C LEU A 46 -15.37 12.91 -20.82
N LYS A 47 -15.80 12.25 -19.74
CA LYS A 47 -16.80 11.20 -19.77
C LYS A 47 -18.11 11.68 -20.38
N ALA A 48 -18.62 12.83 -19.93
CA ALA A 48 -19.83 13.44 -20.46
C ALA A 48 -19.73 13.80 -21.95
N LYS A 49 -18.59 14.34 -22.40
CA LYS A 49 -18.31 14.62 -23.82
C LYS A 49 -18.38 13.33 -24.66
N TRP A 50 -17.71 12.27 -24.20
CA TRP A 50 -17.68 10.99 -24.90
C TRP A 50 -19.04 10.28 -24.94
N ASP A 51 -19.80 10.36 -23.85
CA ASP A 51 -21.14 9.78 -23.78
C ASP A 51 -22.11 10.53 -24.73
N ARG A 52 -21.98 11.86 -24.84
CA ARG A 52 -22.76 12.65 -25.82
C ARG A 52 -22.44 12.26 -27.26
N MET A 53 -21.16 12.14 -27.62
CA MET A 53 -20.77 11.73 -28.98
C MET A 53 -21.27 10.33 -29.34
N ARG A 54 -21.31 9.41 -28.37
CA ARG A 54 -21.80 8.04 -28.59
C ARG A 54 -23.32 7.93 -28.69
N ARG A 55 -24.07 8.81 -28.01
CA ARG A 55 -25.54 8.86 -28.11
C ARG A 55 -26.03 9.57 -29.38
N ALA A 56 -25.20 10.42 -29.97
CA ALA A 56 -25.51 11.17 -31.19
C ALA A 56 -25.17 10.41 -32.48
N ARG A 57 -24.46 9.28 -32.37
CA ARG A 57 -24.32 8.27 -33.44
C ARG A 57 -25.42 7.24 -33.29
#